data_AF-A0A069PMJ9-F1
#
_entry.id   AF-A0A069PMJ9-F1
#
_cell.length_a   1.000
_cell.length_b   1.000
_cell.length_c   1.000
_cell.angle_alpha   90.00
_cell.angle_beta   90.00
_cell.angle_gamma   90.00
#
_symmetry.space_group_name_H-M   'P 1'
#
loop_
_entity.id
_entity.type
_entity.pdbx_description
1 polymer ?
#
loop_
_entity_poly.entity_id
_entity_poly.type
_entity_poly.pdbx_seq_one_letter_code
_entity_poly.pdbx_strand_id
1 'polypeptide(L)'
;MGSLITVTDAGRAALVAPGNDGTNAHKIVRIGLATAVFSTDRGLTTLPNELKRIATFGGENIAPDTVHVTMQDDTSDQYTLFGLGLYLENDVLLGVYSQATPIMEKSPAAMLLLSVDIQFATMDAAALTFGDATFLNPPATTEVPGVIELATQVEVNAGTDALRAVTPKTAAMRYAALTGADFTGPITAKNSSFGAGTKRGNIWSDATNAYFYSDGHAYLGSQAADGIAAIVAGNNVAARALPSGRVLVGPANDDGIGLLQVAGPITAQTPVAGDSSKRAATTEFVVTAIASASVGSIVLEPRTTARAGFLKCNGALLNRADYPALWAYAQASGAIVAEANWSAGWWGCFSTGNGATTFRIPELRGEFLRCWDDARGVDASRGIGFTQGSQNIWHAHGASAAAVGDHVHTAWTDSQGWHGHHGNTYAIGDHQHVLDQPVPIYVVDSDRGVGASSQFSIDTVPRYPYTSWSGAHGHGFDTDGAGTHGHNVGIGGAGTHTHGITVNGDGGGEARPRNIALLALIRAY
;
A
#
# COMPACT_ATOMS: atom_id res chain seq x y z
N MET A 1 -92.63 13.70 63.73
CA MET A 1 -93.92 14.23 64.21
C MET A 1 -93.58 15.48 64.99
N GLY A 2 -94.05 16.65 64.53
CA GLY A 2 -93.71 17.92 65.15
C GLY A 2 -94.26 18.02 66.57
N SER A 3 -93.55 18.73 67.44
CA SER A 3 -94.02 19.03 68.78
C SER A 3 -95.09 20.12 68.70
N LEU A 4 -96.32 19.79 69.10
CA LEU A 4 -97.46 20.72 69.01
C LEU A 4 -97.34 21.82 70.08
N ILE A 5 -97.21 23.07 69.64
CA ILE A 5 -97.08 24.22 70.55
C ILE A 5 -98.46 24.83 70.87
N THR A 6 -98.66 25.18 72.15
CA THR A 6 -99.85 25.90 72.61
C THR A 6 -99.61 27.40 72.49
N VAL A 7 -100.34 28.04 71.59
CA VAL A 7 -100.29 29.49 71.37
C VAL A 7 -101.03 30.22 72.49
N THR A 8 -100.39 31.24 73.08
CA THR A 8 -100.99 32.05 74.15
C THR A 8 -101.99 33.07 73.60
N ASP A 9 -102.92 33.55 74.42
CA ASP A 9 -103.86 34.60 74.03
C ASP A 9 -103.14 35.92 73.74
N ALA A 10 -102.06 36.22 74.49
CA ALA A 10 -101.21 37.38 74.24
C ALA A 10 -100.44 37.27 72.92
N GLY A 11 -99.88 36.10 72.61
CA GLY A 11 -99.21 35.80 71.35
C GLY A 11 -100.17 35.87 70.16
N ARG A 12 -101.38 35.30 70.31
CA ARG A 12 -102.43 35.39 69.30
C ARG A 12 -102.86 36.85 69.06
N ALA A 13 -103.02 37.64 70.13
CA ALA A 13 -103.39 39.05 70.00
C ALA A 13 -102.29 39.89 69.32
N ALA A 14 -101.01 39.62 69.59
CA ALA A 14 -99.89 40.31 68.94
C ALA A 14 -99.88 40.10 67.42
N LEU A 15 -100.22 38.89 66.97
CA LEU A 15 -100.27 38.54 65.55
C LEU A 15 -101.50 39.10 64.81
N VAL A 16 -102.47 39.74 65.48
CA VAL A 16 -103.69 40.28 64.85
C VAL A 16 -103.52 41.77 64.52
N ALA A 17 -103.78 42.16 63.27
CA ALA A 17 -103.71 43.56 62.83
C ALA A 17 -104.81 44.45 63.45
N PRO A 18 -104.59 45.77 63.64
CA PRO A 18 -105.61 46.68 64.18
C PRO A 18 -106.85 46.71 63.27
N GLY A 19 -107.97 46.12 63.71
CA GLY A 19 -109.21 46.04 62.92
C GLY A 19 -109.63 44.62 62.50
N ASN A 20 -108.86 43.57 62.85
CA ASN A 20 -109.13 42.16 62.52
C ASN A 20 -109.18 41.84 61.01
N ASP A 21 -108.43 42.56 60.18
CA ASP A 21 -108.40 42.41 58.71
C ASP A 21 -107.15 41.69 58.15
N GLY A 22 -106.29 41.14 59.02
CA GLY A 22 -105.12 40.33 58.62
C GLY A 22 -104.20 39.93 59.78
N THR A 23 -103.11 39.23 59.47
CA THR A 23 -102.05 38.84 60.42
C THR A 23 -100.82 39.73 60.29
N ASN A 24 -100.31 40.26 61.41
CA ASN A 24 -99.04 40.99 61.44
C ASN A 24 -97.86 40.02 61.34
N ALA A 25 -96.86 40.35 60.54
CA ALA A 25 -95.60 39.61 60.52
C ALA A 25 -94.79 39.96 61.76
N HIS A 26 -94.41 38.95 62.54
CA HIS A 26 -93.55 39.12 63.71
C HIS A 26 -92.31 38.25 63.58
N LYS A 27 -91.23 38.68 64.22
CA LYS A 27 -89.95 37.97 64.22
C LYS A 27 -89.78 37.27 65.55
N ILE A 28 -89.56 35.96 65.51
CA ILE A 28 -89.12 35.25 66.70
C ILE A 28 -87.64 35.60 66.88
N VAL A 29 -87.31 36.22 68.01
CA VAL A 29 -85.94 36.69 68.29
C VAL A 29 -85.29 35.96 69.45
N ARG A 30 -86.08 35.22 70.24
CA ARG A 30 -85.61 34.48 71.41
C ARG A 30 -86.40 33.20 71.63
N ILE A 31 -85.72 32.16 72.10
CA ILE A 31 -86.33 30.91 72.57
C ILE A 31 -86.06 30.75 74.07
N GLY A 32 -87.12 30.82 74.88
CA GLY A 32 -87.06 30.56 76.31
C GLY A 32 -86.95 29.07 76.61
N LEU A 33 -86.14 28.72 77.59
CA LEU A 33 -85.90 27.35 78.03
C LEU A 33 -86.51 27.13 79.42
N ALA A 34 -87.37 26.12 79.58
CA ALA A 34 -88.00 25.77 80.85
C ALA A 34 -87.39 24.50 81.46
N THR A 35 -87.07 24.56 82.75
CA THR A 35 -86.34 23.50 83.47
C THR A 35 -87.23 22.55 84.28
N ALA A 36 -88.54 22.75 84.24
CA ALA A 36 -89.52 21.85 84.83
C ALA A 36 -90.79 21.80 83.97
N VAL A 37 -91.54 20.70 84.09
CA VAL A 37 -92.83 20.50 83.39
C VAL A 37 -93.84 21.53 83.89
N PHE A 38 -94.65 22.09 82.98
CA PHE A 38 -95.71 23.04 83.32
C PHE A 38 -96.99 22.78 82.51
N SER A 39 -98.13 23.26 83.04
CA SER A 39 -99.41 23.20 82.32
C SER A 39 -99.45 24.25 81.22
N THR A 40 -99.65 23.85 79.98
CA THR A 40 -99.74 24.76 78.83
C THR A 40 -101.13 25.39 78.74
N ASP A 41 -101.35 26.52 79.40
CA ASP A 41 -102.58 27.33 79.34
C ASP A 41 -102.43 28.49 78.33
N ARG A 42 -103.51 28.84 77.63
CA ARG A 42 -103.56 29.99 76.72
C ARG A 42 -103.43 31.33 77.46
N GLY A 43 -103.78 31.40 78.75
CA GLY A 43 -103.65 32.61 79.56
C GLY A 43 -102.21 33.00 79.94
N LEU A 44 -101.20 32.22 79.58
CA LEU A 44 -99.81 32.48 79.94
C LEU A 44 -99.24 33.72 79.26
N THR A 45 -98.69 34.65 80.05
CA THR A 45 -97.99 35.85 79.55
C THR A 45 -96.47 35.75 79.66
N THR A 46 -95.96 34.80 80.45
CA THR A 46 -94.52 34.49 80.62
C THR A 46 -94.32 32.98 80.67
N LEU A 47 -93.12 32.51 80.28
CA LEU A 47 -92.80 31.08 80.28
C LEU A 47 -92.62 30.61 81.74
N PRO A 48 -93.41 29.65 82.24
CA PRO A 48 -93.22 29.11 83.59
C PRO A 48 -91.89 28.37 83.72
N ASN A 49 -91.24 28.50 84.87
CA ASN A 49 -89.93 27.86 85.16
C ASN A 49 -88.83 28.19 84.12
N GLU A 50 -88.89 29.39 83.54
CA GLU A 50 -87.92 29.86 82.56
C GLU A 50 -86.54 30.07 83.21
N LEU A 51 -85.52 29.41 82.65
CA LEU A 51 -84.13 29.59 83.05
C LEU A 51 -83.49 30.76 82.28
N LYS A 52 -83.57 30.70 80.95
CA LYS A 52 -82.93 31.68 80.06
C LYS A 52 -83.58 31.69 78.69
N ARG A 53 -83.20 32.71 77.90
CA ARG A 53 -83.61 32.91 76.51
C ARG A 53 -82.40 32.81 75.57
N ILE A 54 -82.47 31.95 74.57
CA ILE A 54 -81.45 31.77 73.53
C ILE A 54 -81.73 32.72 72.36
N ALA A 55 -80.71 33.44 71.92
CA ALA A 55 -80.76 34.33 70.75
C ALA A 55 -80.04 33.77 69.51
N THR A 56 -79.21 32.73 69.69
CA THR A 56 -78.46 32.03 68.64
C THR A 56 -79.25 30.84 68.11
N PHE A 57 -80.19 31.10 67.21
CA PHE A 57 -80.97 30.07 66.55
C PHE A 57 -81.31 30.49 65.11
N GLY A 58 -81.48 29.50 64.24
CA GLY A 58 -82.06 29.66 62.93
C GLY A 58 -83.38 28.91 62.87
N GLY A 59 -84.31 29.38 62.06
CA GLY A 59 -85.53 28.63 61.80
C GLY A 59 -86.04 28.87 60.39
N GLU A 60 -86.77 27.90 59.86
CA GLU A 60 -87.38 27.98 58.54
C GLU A 60 -88.80 27.43 58.61
N ASN A 61 -89.71 28.09 57.89
CA ASN A 61 -91.08 27.61 57.71
C ASN A 61 -91.05 26.44 56.73
N ILE A 62 -91.16 25.22 57.24
CA ILE A 62 -91.12 24.00 56.43
C ILE A 62 -92.52 23.51 56.02
N ALA A 63 -93.59 24.04 56.65
CA ALA A 63 -94.99 23.86 56.25
C ALA A 63 -95.89 25.02 56.76
N PRO A 64 -97.14 25.19 56.26
CA PRO A 64 -98.02 26.30 56.67
C PRO A 64 -98.34 26.36 58.17
N ASP A 65 -98.20 25.26 58.91
CA ASP A 65 -98.42 25.21 60.35
C ASP A 65 -97.17 24.77 61.12
N THR A 66 -96.02 24.60 60.45
CA THR A 66 -94.84 23.98 61.06
C THR A 66 -93.55 24.72 60.73
N VAL A 67 -92.73 24.94 61.77
CA VAL A 67 -91.42 25.59 61.67
C VAL A 67 -90.32 24.65 62.13
N HIS A 68 -89.26 24.50 61.35
CA HIS A 68 -88.04 23.84 61.79
C HIS A 68 -87.18 24.87 62.49
N VAL A 69 -86.75 24.58 63.71
CA VAL A 69 -85.94 25.51 64.50
C VAL A 69 -84.71 24.79 65.01
N THR A 70 -83.54 25.31 64.66
CA THR A 70 -82.25 24.87 65.18
C THR A 70 -81.70 25.94 66.11
N MET A 71 -81.53 25.59 67.38
CA MET A 71 -80.93 26.47 68.38
C MET A 71 -79.57 25.95 68.83
N GLN A 72 -78.66 26.88 69.08
CA GLN A 72 -77.36 26.61 69.66
C GLN A 72 -77.22 27.34 70.99
N ASP A 73 -76.77 26.62 72.02
CA ASP A 73 -76.41 27.17 73.33
C ASP A 73 -75.00 26.69 73.72
N ASP A 74 -74.03 27.59 73.57
CA ASP A 74 -72.61 27.38 73.84
C ASP A 74 -72.16 27.91 75.21
N THR A 75 -73.09 28.43 76.03
CA THR A 75 -72.75 28.90 77.38
C THR A 75 -72.47 27.73 78.33
N SER A 76 -71.87 28.00 79.50
CA SER A 76 -71.55 26.98 80.50
C SER A 76 -72.72 26.56 81.39
N ASP A 77 -73.95 26.98 81.11
CA ASP A 77 -75.11 26.66 81.97
C ASP A 77 -75.43 25.16 81.91
N GLN A 78 -75.78 24.59 83.07
CA GLN A 78 -76.23 23.20 83.23
C GLN A 78 -77.72 23.17 83.53
N TYR A 79 -78.47 22.40 82.74
CA TYR A 79 -79.91 22.26 82.92
C TYR A 79 -80.45 21.03 82.22
N THR A 80 -81.58 20.54 82.74
CA THR A 80 -82.45 19.58 82.07
C THR A 80 -83.62 20.34 81.47
N LEU A 81 -83.85 20.21 80.18
CA LEU A 81 -84.86 20.94 79.42
C LEU A 81 -86.17 20.14 79.37
N PHE A 82 -87.27 20.73 79.80
CA PHE A 82 -88.61 20.11 79.79
C PHE A 82 -89.62 20.86 78.92
N GLY A 83 -89.32 22.11 78.56
CA GLY A 83 -90.20 22.91 77.72
C GLY A 83 -89.50 24.09 77.06
N LEU A 84 -90.16 24.65 76.06
CA LEU A 84 -89.68 25.75 75.22
C LEU A 84 -90.77 26.83 75.13
N GLY A 85 -90.36 28.10 75.06
CA GLY A 85 -91.25 29.23 74.77
C GLY A 85 -90.69 30.06 73.63
N LEU A 86 -91.53 30.46 72.68
CA LEU A 86 -91.12 31.33 71.56
C LEU A 86 -91.45 32.78 71.90
N TYR A 87 -90.47 33.67 71.79
CA TYR A 87 -90.64 35.09 72.07
C TYR A 87 -90.49 35.93 70.80
N LEU A 88 -91.46 36.83 70.60
CA LEU A 88 -91.46 37.82 69.52
C LEU A 88 -90.51 38.98 69.82
N GLU A 89 -90.21 39.80 68.82
CA GLU A 89 -89.31 40.96 68.92
C GLU A 89 -89.77 42.04 69.92
N ASN A 90 -91.06 42.05 70.25
CA ASN A 90 -91.66 42.91 71.26
C ASN A 90 -91.74 42.26 72.66
N ASP A 91 -90.99 41.17 72.89
CA ASP A 91 -90.93 40.36 74.11
C ASP A 91 -92.26 39.70 74.54
N VAL A 92 -93.26 39.64 73.65
CA VAL A 92 -94.49 38.86 73.86
C VAL A 92 -94.20 37.36 73.70
N LEU A 93 -94.68 36.55 74.65
CA LEU A 93 -94.61 35.09 74.57
C LEU A 93 -95.65 34.57 73.58
N LEU A 94 -95.19 34.11 72.41
CA LEU A 94 -96.03 33.63 71.33
C LEU A 94 -96.73 32.30 71.67
N GLY A 95 -95.95 31.34 72.17
CA GLY A 95 -96.43 29.99 72.41
C GLY A 95 -95.45 29.19 73.24
N VAL A 96 -95.96 28.12 73.84
CA VAL A 96 -95.22 27.26 74.75
C VAL A 96 -95.41 25.79 74.46
N TYR A 97 -94.36 25.02 74.70
CA TYR A 97 -94.35 23.56 74.65
C TYR A 97 -93.78 23.02 75.96
N SER A 98 -94.39 21.97 76.51
CA SER A 98 -93.86 21.26 77.68
C SER A 98 -94.23 19.77 77.58
N GLN A 99 -93.35 18.90 78.04
CA GLN A 99 -93.59 17.46 78.11
C GLN A 99 -93.07 16.87 79.42
N ALA A 100 -93.67 15.75 79.85
CA ALA A 100 -93.35 15.11 81.14
C ALA A 100 -91.93 14.52 81.20
N THR A 101 -91.41 14.05 80.07
CA THR A 101 -90.05 13.53 79.93
C THR A 101 -89.06 14.65 79.56
N PRO A 102 -87.82 14.63 80.06
CA PRO A 102 -86.78 15.54 79.59
C PRO A 102 -86.64 15.53 78.07
N ILE A 103 -86.61 16.71 77.45
CA ILE A 103 -86.30 16.89 76.02
C ILE A 103 -84.80 16.67 75.82
N MET A 104 -83.97 17.21 76.71
CA MET A 104 -82.51 17.11 76.65
C MET A 104 -81.86 17.46 77.99
N GLU A 105 -80.63 17.00 78.22
CA GLU A 105 -79.78 17.42 79.35
C GLU A 105 -78.50 18.05 78.83
N LYS A 106 -78.16 19.24 79.33
CA LYS A 106 -76.93 19.96 78.97
C LYS A 106 -75.99 20.02 80.17
N SER A 107 -74.72 19.67 79.96
CA SER A 107 -73.65 19.86 80.94
C SER A 107 -72.83 21.13 80.65
N PRO A 108 -72.06 21.65 81.62
CA PRO A 108 -71.27 22.88 81.45
C PRO A 108 -70.21 22.81 80.34
N ALA A 109 -69.72 21.62 79.99
CA ALA A 109 -68.64 21.42 79.04
C ALA A 109 -69.11 21.10 77.61
N ALA A 110 -70.42 20.99 77.39
CA ALA A 110 -71.00 20.65 76.10
C ALA A 110 -71.69 21.86 75.46
N MET A 111 -71.44 22.08 74.17
CA MET A 111 -72.31 22.91 73.33
C MET A 111 -73.59 22.15 73.04
N LEU A 112 -74.74 22.79 73.22
CA LEU A 112 -76.03 22.22 72.86
C LEU A 112 -76.41 22.71 71.47
N LEU A 113 -76.73 21.77 70.59
CA LEU A 113 -77.36 22.05 69.29
C LEU A 113 -78.62 21.20 69.22
N LEU A 114 -79.78 21.85 69.26
CA LEU A 114 -81.08 21.18 69.21
C LEU A 114 -81.83 21.66 67.97
N SER A 115 -82.24 20.70 67.13
CA SER A 115 -83.11 20.97 65.98
C SER A 115 -84.46 20.28 66.21
N VAL A 116 -85.55 21.05 66.17
CA VAL A 116 -86.91 20.57 66.42
C VAL A 116 -87.90 21.15 65.41
N ASP A 117 -88.87 20.34 65.01
CA ASP A 117 -90.04 20.79 64.26
C ASP A 117 -91.14 21.19 65.25
N ILE A 118 -91.63 22.42 65.16
CA ILE A 118 -92.68 22.97 66.01
C ILE A 118 -93.93 23.19 65.16
N GLN A 119 -95.03 22.53 65.53
CA GLN A 119 -96.30 22.62 64.82
C GLN A 119 -97.29 23.48 65.60
N PHE A 120 -97.97 24.42 64.95
CA PHE A 120 -98.94 25.33 65.53
C PHE A 120 -100.38 24.85 65.29
N ALA A 121 -101.17 24.71 66.35
CA ALA A 121 -102.51 24.09 66.25
C ALA A 121 -103.58 24.93 65.52
N THR A 122 -103.46 26.26 65.50
CA THR A 122 -104.53 27.17 65.04
C THR A 122 -104.00 28.45 64.36
N MET A 123 -102.79 28.44 63.79
CA MET A 123 -102.22 29.62 63.10
C MET A 123 -101.37 29.23 61.89
N ASP A 124 -101.21 30.18 60.96
CA ASP A 124 -100.30 30.07 59.82
C ASP A 124 -98.89 30.52 60.24
N ALA A 125 -97.92 29.61 60.15
CA ALA A 125 -96.51 29.82 60.44
C ALA A 125 -95.85 30.85 59.50
N ALA A 126 -96.45 31.12 58.33
CA ALA A 126 -95.95 32.13 57.38
C ALA A 126 -95.93 33.56 57.95
N ALA A 127 -96.70 33.84 59.00
CA ALA A 127 -96.67 35.12 59.72
C ALA A 127 -95.45 35.29 60.64
N LEU A 128 -94.60 34.26 60.77
CA LEU A 128 -93.41 34.25 61.61
C LEU A 128 -92.14 34.25 60.76
N THR A 129 -91.20 35.14 61.10
CA THR A 129 -89.87 35.19 60.48
C THR A 129 -88.79 34.88 61.52
N PHE A 130 -87.72 34.22 61.08
CA PHE A 130 -86.57 33.85 61.92
C PHE A 130 -85.33 34.70 61.59
N GLY A 131 -84.31 34.71 62.45
CA GLY A 131 -83.02 35.35 62.14
C GLY A 131 -82.12 34.49 61.23
N ASP A 132 -81.26 35.14 60.44
CA ASP A 132 -80.30 34.49 59.53
C ASP A 132 -79.26 33.64 60.30
N ALA A 133 -79.15 32.36 59.94
CA ALA A 133 -78.10 31.45 60.42
C ALA A 133 -77.47 30.71 59.23
N THR A 134 -76.80 31.44 58.33
CA THR A 134 -76.07 30.82 57.21
C THR A 134 -74.73 30.25 57.66
N PHE A 135 -74.52 28.95 57.46
CA PHE A 135 -73.19 28.33 57.33
C PHE A 135 -73.10 27.70 55.94
N LEU A 136 -72.29 28.26 55.03
CA LEU A 136 -72.21 27.88 53.61
C LEU A 136 -70.84 27.25 53.29
N ASN A 137 -70.78 26.22 52.44
CA ASN A 137 -69.58 25.82 51.67
C ASN A 137 -69.98 25.07 50.37
N PRO A 138 -70.19 25.76 49.22
CA PRO A 138 -70.60 25.15 47.96
C PRO A 138 -69.45 24.42 47.21
N PRO A 139 -69.73 23.51 46.25
CA PRO A 139 -68.73 22.79 45.46
C PRO A 139 -68.02 23.68 44.44
N ALA A 140 -66.74 23.40 44.19
CA ALA A 140 -65.90 24.20 43.30
C ALA A 140 -66.23 23.95 41.82
N THR A 141 -66.23 25.03 41.03
CA THR A 141 -66.32 24.97 39.57
C THR A 141 -65.16 25.75 38.97
N THR A 142 -65.06 25.78 37.64
CA THR A 142 -64.03 26.59 36.95
C THR A 142 -64.22 28.11 37.15
N GLU A 143 -65.36 28.55 37.69
CA GLU A 143 -65.75 29.98 37.80
C GLU A 143 -66.09 30.40 39.25
N VAL A 144 -66.52 29.47 40.12
CA VAL A 144 -66.91 29.75 41.51
C VAL A 144 -65.99 29.00 42.49
N PRO A 145 -65.35 29.70 43.45
CA PRO A 145 -64.56 29.06 44.48
C PRO A 145 -65.45 28.23 45.41
N GLY A 146 -65.03 26.99 45.69
CA GLY A 146 -65.78 26.02 46.48
C GLY A 146 -64.92 24.81 46.84
N VAL A 147 -65.56 23.70 47.22
CA VAL A 147 -64.89 22.46 47.64
C VAL A 147 -64.74 21.49 46.45
N ILE A 148 -63.54 20.95 46.21
CA ILE A 148 -63.23 19.98 45.14
C ILE A 148 -62.54 18.73 45.70
N GLU A 149 -62.84 17.55 45.14
CA GLU A 149 -62.29 16.27 45.58
C GLU A 149 -60.91 15.98 44.91
N LEU A 150 -60.02 15.29 45.63
CA LEU A 150 -58.70 14.89 45.11
C LEU A 150 -58.78 13.53 44.40
N ALA A 151 -58.19 13.45 43.21
CA ALA A 151 -58.13 12.21 42.43
C ALA A 151 -57.24 11.17 43.11
N THR A 152 -57.73 9.95 43.19
CA THR A 152 -56.95 8.80 43.65
C THR A 152 -55.95 8.37 42.59
N GLN A 153 -54.89 7.64 42.98
CA GLN A 153 -53.88 7.16 42.03
C GLN A 153 -54.46 6.29 40.90
N VAL A 154 -55.53 5.54 41.18
CA VAL A 154 -56.20 4.68 40.18
C VAL A 154 -56.83 5.53 39.08
N GLU A 155 -57.47 6.63 39.45
CA GLU A 155 -58.10 7.57 38.51
C GLU A 155 -57.05 8.35 37.72
N VAL A 156 -55.95 8.72 38.37
CA VAL A 156 -54.78 9.34 37.72
C VAL A 156 -54.14 8.42 36.70
N ASN A 157 -54.13 7.11 36.96
CA ASN A 157 -53.64 6.08 36.04
C ASN A 157 -54.63 5.77 34.91
N ALA A 158 -55.93 5.78 35.17
CA ALA A 158 -56.96 5.63 34.15
C ALA A 158 -56.99 6.85 33.20
N GLY A 159 -56.85 8.06 33.76
CA GLY A 159 -56.74 9.31 33.01
C GLY A 159 -58.05 9.80 32.37
N THR A 160 -59.20 9.38 32.90
CA THR A 160 -60.52 9.63 32.29
C THR A 160 -61.43 10.56 33.11
N ASP A 161 -61.01 11.01 34.29
CA ASP A 161 -61.80 11.84 35.22
C ASP A 161 -61.50 13.35 35.07
N ALA A 162 -62.54 14.18 35.04
CA ALA A 162 -62.48 15.62 34.83
C ALA A 162 -62.91 16.46 36.06
N LEU A 163 -63.42 15.85 37.12
CA LEU A 163 -64.04 16.57 38.25
C LEU A 163 -63.13 16.64 39.49
N ARG A 164 -61.99 15.95 39.46
CA ARG A 164 -61.07 15.82 40.60
C ARG A 164 -59.69 16.39 40.30
N ALA A 165 -59.03 16.90 41.33
CA ALA A 165 -57.69 17.48 41.19
C ALA A 165 -56.57 16.45 41.44
N VAL A 166 -55.52 16.50 40.62
CA VAL A 166 -54.30 15.69 40.78
C VAL A 166 -53.36 16.31 41.82
N THR A 167 -52.72 15.46 42.62
CA THR A 167 -51.65 15.90 43.53
C THR A 167 -50.27 15.80 42.87
N PRO A 168 -49.28 16.60 43.32
CA PRO A 168 -47.89 16.44 42.87
C PRO A 168 -47.38 15.01 43.05
N LYS A 169 -47.80 14.33 44.12
CA LYS A 169 -47.42 12.93 44.40
C LYS A 169 -47.97 11.98 43.34
N THR A 170 -49.24 12.13 42.96
CA THR A 170 -49.87 11.23 41.98
C THR A 170 -49.42 11.53 40.55
N ALA A 171 -49.11 12.79 40.24
CA ALA A 171 -48.57 13.19 38.94
C ALA A 171 -47.12 12.70 38.73
N ALA A 172 -46.27 12.79 39.76
CA ALA A 172 -44.90 12.29 39.72
C ALA A 172 -44.80 10.78 39.48
N MET A 173 -45.84 10.02 39.82
CA MET A 173 -45.88 8.58 39.53
C MET A 173 -46.27 8.23 38.09
N ARG A 174 -46.89 9.15 37.32
CA ARG A 174 -47.29 8.90 35.91
C ARG A 174 -46.30 9.45 34.87
N TYR A 175 -45.52 10.48 35.20
CA TYR A 175 -44.56 11.12 34.28
C TYR A 175 -43.10 10.97 34.78
N ALA A 176 -42.16 10.67 33.88
CA ALA A 176 -40.72 10.51 34.19
C ALA A 176 -39.93 11.84 34.17
N ALA A 177 -38.73 11.87 34.76
CA ALA A 177 -37.89 13.07 34.95
C ALA A 177 -36.95 13.42 33.76
N LEU A 178 -36.64 14.72 33.58
CA LEU A 178 -35.81 15.30 32.49
C LEU A 178 -34.28 15.02 32.56
N THR A 179 -33.79 14.25 33.52
CA THR A 179 -32.43 13.66 33.55
C THR A 179 -32.58 12.16 33.38
N GLY A 180 -32.22 11.65 32.20
CA GLY A 180 -32.61 10.30 31.78
C GLY A 180 -33.98 10.26 31.08
N ALA A 181 -34.27 11.22 30.19
CA ALA A 181 -35.46 11.15 29.34
C ALA A 181 -35.20 10.29 28.10
N ASP A 182 -35.71 9.07 28.16
CA ASP A 182 -35.81 8.06 27.10
C ASP A 182 -37.10 8.24 26.28
N PHE A 183 -37.04 8.00 24.96
CA PHE A 183 -38.17 8.11 24.02
C PHE A 183 -38.80 6.74 23.66
N THR A 184 -40.01 6.75 23.06
CA THR A 184 -40.90 5.58 22.83
C THR A 184 -41.43 5.45 21.37
N GLY A 185 -40.69 5.97 20.37
CA GLY A 185 -40.95 5.78 18.93
C GLY A 185 -39.68 5.84 18.09
N PRO A 186 -39.56 5.00 17.03
CA PRO A 186 -38.81 3.76 17.10
C PRO A 186 -37.50 3.89 17.87
N ILE A 187 -37.61 3.50 19.14
CA ILE A 187 -36.57 3.01 20.01
C ILE A 187 -36.88 1.52 20.18
N THR A 188 -35.90 0.62 20.20
CA THR A 188 -36.04 -0.56 21.07
C THR A 188 -34.67 -1.02 21.57
N ALA A 189 -34.47 -0.85 22.88
CA ALA A 189 -33.28 -1.18 23.62
C ALA A 189 -33.30 -2.62 24.14
N LYS A 190 -32.14 -3.30 24.08
CA LYS A 190 -31.55 -4.28 25.05
C LYS A 190 -30.19 -4.72 24.48
N ASN A 191 -29.02 -4.52 25.09
CA ASN A 191 -28.62 -4.03 26.42
C ASN A 191 -27.66 -2.84 26.29
N SER A 192 -28.18 -1.64 26.49
CA SER A 192 -27.44 -0.40 26.68
C SER A 192 -26.55 -0.50 27.95
N SER A 193 -25.31 0.00 27.91
CA SER A 193 -24.42 -0.08 29.09
C SER A 193 -24.50 1.20 29.93
N PHE A 194 -25.56 1.22 30.72
CA PHE A 194 -25.73 2.02 31.93
C PHE A 194 -24.72 1.55 32.97
N GLY A 195 -23.81 2.41 33.39
CA GLY A 195 -22.79 2.09 34.40
C GLY A 195 -22.39 3.35 35.16
N ALA A 196 -22.07 3.21 36.45
CA ALA A 196 -21.83 4.34 37.34
C ALA A 196 -20.69 5.24 36.83
N GLY A 197 -21.02 6.52 36.60
CA GLY A 197 -20.13 7.53 36.04
C GLY A 197 -20.63 8.13 34.72
N THR A 198 -20.04 9.25 34.31
CA THR A 198 -20.40 10.08 33.13
C THR A 198 -20.06 9.43 31.77
N LYS A 199 -20.27 8.12 31.58
CA LYS A 199 -20.02 7.49 30.27
C LYS A 199 -21.30 7.50 29.42
N ARG A 200 -21.23 8.16 28.26
CA ARG A 200 -22.33 8.31 27.30
C ARG A 200 -22.05 7.47 26.04
N GLY A 201 -23.05 6.71 25.60
CA GLY A 201 -23.07 6.05 24.28
C GLY A 201 -24.23 6.65 23.48
N ASN A 202 -23.91 7.53 22.54
CA ASN A 202 -24.91 8.34 21.83
C ASN A 202 -25.03 7.86 20.38
N ILE A 203 -26.25 7.56 19.96
CA ILE A 203 -26.63 7.48 18.54
C ILE A 203 -27.30 8.81 18.21
N TRP A 204 -26.69 9.59 17.32
CA TRP A 204 -27.19 10.90 16.90
C TRP A 204 -27.30 10.89 15.37
N SER A 205 -28.41 11.35 14.83
CA SER A 205 -28.52 11.70 13.42
C SER A 205 -28.78 13.19 13.19
N ASP A 206 -28.24 13.71 12.10
CA ASP A 206 -28.62 14.98 11.49
C ASP A 206 -29.33 14.72 10.13
N ALA A 207 -29.59 15.78 9.36
CA ALA A 207 -30.27 15.65 8.06
C ALA A 207 -29.48 14.87 6.99
N THR A 208 -28.19 14.65 7.21
CA THR A 208 -27.24 14.06 6.24
C THR A 208 -26.63 12.75 6.75
N ASN A 209 -26.35 12.65 8.05
CA ASN A 209 -25.56 11.58 8.64
C ASN A 209 -26.20 11.01 9.91
N ALA A 210 -25.93 9.74 10.17
CA ALA A 210 -26.12 9.12 11.47
C ALA A 210 -24.75 8.73 12.04
N TYR A 211 -24.56 8.97 13.33
CA TYR A 211 -23.30 8.78 14.03
C TYR A 211 -23.48 7.90 15.26
N PHE A 212 -22.41 7.20 15.62
CA PHE A 212 -22.29 6.43 16.85
C PHE A 212 -21.01 6.85 17.58
N TYR A 213 -21.15 7.43 18.77
CA TYR A 213 -20.03 7.96 19.57
C TYR A 213 -20.03 7.43 21.00
N SER A 214 -18.83 7.34 21.58
CA SER A 214 -18.55 6.94 22.97
C SER A 214 -17.46 7.83 23.54
N ASP A 215 -17.59 8.26 24.80
CA ASP A 215 -16.55 8.99 25.55
C ASP A 215 -15.32 8.09 25.92
N GLY A 216 -15.33 6.81 25.53
CA GLY A 216 -14.26 5.84 25.74
C GLY A 216 -14.27 4.71 24.70
N HIS A 217 -14.01 3.47 25.12
CA HIS A 217 -14.11 2.32 24.22
C HIS A 217 -15.57 2.05 23.83
N ALA A 218 -15.79 1.65 22.58
CA ALA A 218 -17.07 1.18 22.08
C ALA A 218 -16.87 -0.16 21.38
N TYR A 219 -17.74 -1.12 21.68
CA TYR A 219 -17.71 -2.47 21.10
C TYR A 219 -18.92 -2.64 20.18
N LEU A 220 -18.69 -3.07 18.95
CA LEU A 220 -19.71 -3.32 17.93
C LEU A 220 -19.53 -4.75 17.42
N GLY A 221 -20.54 -5.61 17.60
CA GLY A 221 -20.42 -7.02 17.21
C GLY A 221 -21.63 -7.86 17.57
N SER A 222 -21.63 -9.11 17.09
CA SER A 222 -22.64 -10.11 17.43
C SER A 222 -22.13 -11.01 18.57
N GLN A 223 -23.03 -11.41 19.48
CA GLN A 223 -22.74 -12.38 20.55
C GLN A 223 -23.03 -13.83 20.11
N ALA A 224 -23.66 -14.03 18.95
CA ALA A 224 -23.90 -15.37 18.43
C ALA A 224 -22.58 -16.01 17.97
N ALA A 225 -22.41 -17.31 18.22
CA ALA A 225 -21.20 -18.05 17.85
C ALA A 225 -20.87 -17.93 16.35
N ASP A 226 -21.90 -17.91 15.50
CA ASP A 226 -21.77 -17.73 14.05
C ASP A 226 -22.07 -16.30 13.58
N GLY A 227 -22.16 -15.36 14.52
CA GLY A 227 -22.55 -13.99 14.26
C GLY A 227 -21.46 -13.16 13.58
N ILE A 228 -21.85 -12.35 12.59
CA ILE A 228 -20.96 -11.38 11.93
C ILE A 228 -21.25 -9.96 12.38
N ALA A 229 -20.24 -9.10 12.33
CA ALA A 229 -20.39 -7.66 12.47
C ALA A 229 -20.07 -7.00 11.12
N ALA A 230 -21.01 -6.27 10.52
CA ALA A 230 -20.85 -5.73 9.18
C ALA A 230 -21.11 -4.22 9.10
N ILE A 231 -20.36 -3.55 8.23
CA ILE A 231 -20.64 -2.20 7.74
C ILE A 231 -21.35 -2.37 6.39
N VAL A 232 -22.56 -1.83 6.28
CA VAL A 232 -23.40 -1.93 5.09
C VAL A 232 -23.59 -0.55 4.48
N ALA A 233 -23.40 -0.41 3.17
CA ALA A 233 -23.62 0.82 2.43
C ALA A 233 -24.31 0.49 1.10
N GLY A 234 -25.39 1.22 0.76
CA GLY A 234 -26.14 1.01 -0.48
C GLY A 234 -26.65 -0.42 -0.66
N ASN A 235 -27.18 -1.03 0.41
CA ASN A 235 -27.61 -2.43 0.47
C ASN A 235 -26.51 -3.48 0.18
N ASN A 236 -25.23 -3.10 0.25
CA ASN A 236 -24.09 -3.97 0.07
C ASN A 236 -23.20 -3.98 1.32
N VAL A 237 -22.64 -5.15 1.66
CA VAL A 237 -21.65 -5.25 2.76
C VAL A 237 -20.32 -4.67 2.29
N ALA A 238 -19.94 -3.53 2.87
CA ALA A 238 -18.68 -2.84 2.57
C ALA A 238 -17.50 -3.43 3.38
N ALA A 239 -17.76 -3.88 4.61
CA ALA A 239 -16.79 -4.62 5.41
C ALA A 239 -17.50 -5.53 6.41
N ARG A 240 -16.88 -6.64 6.79
CA ARG A 240 -17.41 -7.54 7.83
C ARG A 240 -16.29 -8.22 8.63
N ALA A 241 -16.48 -8.32 9.94
CA ALA A 241 -15.71 -9.19 10.81
C ALA A 241 -16.44 -10.53 10.97
N LEU A 242 -15.72 -11.62 10.78
CA LEU A 242 -16.20 -13.00 10.89
C LEU A 242 -15.94 -13.58 12.29
N PRO A 243 -16.67 -14.63 12.69
CA PRO A 243 -16.40 -15.37 13.94
C PRO A 243 -14.97 -15.90 14.07
N SER A 244 -14.30 -16.15 12.94
CA SER A 244 -12.90 -16.58 12.89
C SER A 244 -11.89 -15.50 13.31
N GLY A 245 -12.35 -14.26 13.54
CA GLY A 245 -11.49 -13.10 13.79
C GLY A 245 -10.95 -12.43 12.52
N ARG A 246 -11.27 -12.97 11.33
CA ARG A 246 -10.87 -12.40 10.04
C ARG A 246 -11.80 -11.27 9.62
N VAL A 247 -11.26 -10.28 8.91
CA VAL A 247 -11.97 -9.13 8.38
C VAL A 247 -11.95 -9.15 6.86
N LEU A 248 -13.13 -9.03 6.26
CA LEU A 248 -13.32 -8.95 4.82
C LEU A 248 -13.75 -7.52 4.45
N VAL A 249 -13.13 -6.93 3.43
CA VAL A 249 -13.46 -5.60 2.90
C VAL A 249 -13.89 -5.73 1.44
N GLY A 250 -15.04 -5.16 1.10
CA GLY A 250 -15.71 -5.34 -0.18
C GLY A 250 -16.30 -6.75 -0.35
N PRO A 251 -16.59 -7.18 -1.60
CA PRO A 251 -17.16 -8.49 -1.91
C PRO A 251 -16.15 -9.66 -1.79
N ALA A 252 -15.20 -9.59 -0.85
CA ALA A 252 -14.21 -10.65 -0.65
C ALA A 252 -14.86 -11.92 -0.07
N ASN A 253 -14.40 -13.08 -0.56
CA ASN A 253 -14.70 -14.38 0.03
C ASN A 253 -13.63 -14.74 1.05
N ASP A 254 -14.01 -15.40 2.15
CA ASP A 254 -13.04 -15.84 3.16
C ASP A 254 -12.11 -16.93 2.60
N ASP A 255 -10.82 -16.64 2.50
CA ASP A 255 -9.80 -17.60 2.06
C ASP A 255 -9.34 -18.56 3.18
N GLY A 256 -9.75 -18.33 4.42
CA GLY A 256 -9.37 -19.14 5.58
C GLY A 256 -7.99 -18.86 6.17
N ILE A 257 -7.20 -17.94 5.57
CA ILE A 257 -5.80 -17.71 5.88
C ILE A 257 -5.54 -16.25 6.29
N GLY A 258 -5.96 -15.27 5.47
CA GLY A 258 -5.66 -13.86 5.66
C GLY A 258 -6.49 -13.24 6.79
N LEU A 259 -5.85 -12.53 7.73
CA LEU A 259 -6.58 -11.84 8.80
C LEU A 259 -7.38 -10.63 8.29
N LEU A 260 -6.85 -9.93 7.28
CA LEU A 260 -7.54 -8.87 6.55
C LEU A 260 -7.52 -9.22 5.07
N GLN A 261 -8.69 -9.33 4.45
CA GLN A 261 -8.85 -9.69 3.05
C GLN A 261 -9.65 -8.59 2.34
N VAL A 262 -9.11 -8.05 1.25
CA VAL A 262 -9.70 -6.92 0.55
C VAL A 262 -9.99 -7.33 -0.90
N ALA A 263 -11.24 -7.18 -1.32
CA ALA A 263 -11.62 -7.36 -2.72
C ALA A 263 -11.23 -6.13 -3.53
N GLY A 264 -9.95 -6.05 -3.90
CA GLY A 264 -9.42 -4.98 -4.73
C GLY A 264 -8.01 -4.52 -4.32
N PRO A 265 -7.46 -3.53 -5.04
CA PRO A 265 -6.15 -2.96 -4.72
C PRO A 265 -6.17 -2.20 -3.38
N ILE A 266 -5.06 -2.25 -2.65
CA ILE A 266 -4.83 -1.51 -1.40
C ILE A 266 -3.80 -0.41 -1.70
N THR A 267 -4.09 0.82 -1.27
CA THR A 267 -3.09 1.90 -1.24
C THR A 267 -2.50 1.98 0.16
N ALA A 268 -1.17 1.99 0.26
CA ALA A 268 -0.43 2.10 1.52
C ALA A 268 0.70 3.14 1.37
N GLN A 269 1.22 3.64 2.49
CA GLN A 269 2.40 4.50 2.47
C GLN A 269 3.63 3.68 2.10
N THR A 270 4.37 4.14 1.09
CA THR A 270 5.64 3.53 0.66
C THR A 270 6.65 3.60 1.81
N PRO A 271 7.15 2.47 2.32
CA PRO A 271 8.21 2.45 3.32
C PRO A 271 9.50 3.09 2.79
N VAL A 272 10.36 3.54 3.70
CA VAL A 272 11.69 4.05 3.32
C VAL A 272 12.56 2.92 2.74
N ALA A 273 13.49 3.26 1.85
CA ALA A 273 14.41 2.28 1.28
C ALA A 273 15.22 1.57 2.38
N GLY A 274 15.37 0.25 2.26
CA GLY A 274 16.04 -0.59 3.25
C GLY A 274 15.18 -1.02 4.46
N ASP A 275 13.90 -0.63 4.51
CA ASP A 275 12.96 -1.12 5.52
C ASP A 275 12.77 -2.65 5.37
N SER A 276 12.99 -3.38 6.47
CA SER A 276 12.87 -4.85 6.58
C SER A 276 11.75 -5.29 7.52
N SER A 277 10.81 -4.39 7.82
CA SER A 277 9.67 -4.65 8.68
C SER A 277 8.62 -5.53 7.99
N LYS A 278 7.60 -5.94 8.75
CA LYS A 278 6.46 -6.71 8.25
C LYS A 278 5.36 -5.82 7.63
N ARG A 279 5.68 -4.58 7.25
CA ARG A 279 4.73 -3.66 6.60
C ARG A 279 4.40 -4.16 5.19
N ALA A 280 3.21 -3.85 4.70
CA ALA A 280 2.85 -4.14 3.32
C ALA A 280 3.78 -3.38 2.36
N ALA A 281 4.38 -4.09 1.42
CA ALA A 281 5.22 -3.48 0.40
C ALA A 281 4.33 -2.82 -0.68
N THR A 282 4.52 -1.53 -0.92
CA THR A 282 3.87 -0.85 -2.04
C THR A 282 4.55 -1.22 -3.37
N THR A 283 3.85 -1.06 -4.49
CA THR A 283 4.45 -1.25 -5.82
C THR A 283 5.68 -0.36 -6.01
N GLU A 284 5.63 0.89 -5.55
CA GLU A 284 6.75 1.83 -5.59
C GLU A 284 7.96 1.32 -4.79
N PHE A 285 7.74 0.78 -3.58
CA PHE A 285 8.81 0.18 -2.77
C PHE A 285 9.46 -1.00 -3.50
N VAL A 286 8.64 -1.91 -4.03
CA VAL A 286 9.14 -3.11 -4.74
C VAL A 286 9.92 -2.71 -6.00
N VAL A 287 9.39 -1.80 -6.81
CA VAL A 287 10.07 -1.31 -8.03
C VAL A 287 11.40 -0.63 -7.65
N THR A 288 11.39 0.21 -6.63
CA THR A 288 12.62 0.89 -6.15
C THR A 288 13.64 -0.09 -5.62
N ALA A 289 13.23 -1.09 -4.83
CA ALA A 289 14.11 -2.12 -4.29
C ALA A 289 14.71 -2.98 -5.41
N ILE A 290 13.91 -3.41 -6.40
CA ILE A 290 14.39 -4.16 -7.56
C ILE A 290 15.36 -3.32 -8.39
N ALA A 291 15.01 -2.05 -8.67
CA ALA A 291 15.87 -1.14 -9.41
C ALA A 291 17.22 -0.96 -8.68
N SER A 292 17.19 -0.72 -7.38
CA SER A 292 18.39 -0.54 -6.56
C SER A 292 19.29 -1.78 -6.53
N ALA A 293 18.71 -2.98 -6.55
CA ALA A 293 19.45 -4.23 -6.49
C ALA A 293 20.03 -4.69 -7.84
N SER A 294 19.49 -4.21 -8.98
CA SER A 294 19.77 -4.84 -10.27
C SER A 294 20.12 -3.88 -11.41
N VAL A 295 19.81 -2.59 -11.31
CA VAL A 295 20.25 -1.60 -12.29
C VAL A 295 21.78 -1.56 -12.32
N GLY A 296 22.33 -1.49 -13.53
CA GLY A 296 23.77 -1.54 -13.76
C GLY A 296 24.36 -2.94 -13.92
N SER A 297 23.61 -4.00 -13.59
CA SER A 297 24.06 -5.38 -13.83
C SER A 297 24.26 -5.63 -15.33
N ILE A 298 25.40 -6.22 -15.68
CA ILE A 298 25.70 -6.65 -17.04
C ILE A 298 25.42 -8.15 -17.17
N VAL A 299 24.64 -8.51 -18.18
CA VAL A 299 24.32 -9.90 -18.51
C VAL A 299 24.73 -10.22 -19.94
N LEU A 300 25.15 -11.46 -20.18
CA LEU A 300 25.46 -11.99 -21.51
C LEU A 300 24.37 -12.99 -21.90
N GLU A 301 23.60 -12.69 -22.94
CA GLU A 301 22.46 -13.53 -23.36
C GLU A 301 22.59 -13.96 -24.84
N PRO A 302 22.19 -15.19 -25.22
CA PRO A 302 22.19 -15.67 -26.60
C PRO A 302 21.00 -15.10 -27.38
N ARG A 303 21.06 -13.81 -27.71
CA ARG A 303 19.96 -13.07 -28.36
C ARG A 303 20.48 -11.92 -29.24
N THR A 304 19.62 -11.40 -30.11
CA THR A 304 19.98 -10.33 -31.07
C THR A 304 19.36 -8.97 -30.72
N THR A 305 18.34 -8.95 -29.87
CA THR A 305 17.62 -7.73 -29.42
C THR A 305 17.84 -7.46 -27.95
N ALA A 306 17.63 -6.21 -27.49
CA ALA A 306 17.69 -5.91 -26.07
C ALA A 306 16.54 -6.61 -25.32
N ARG A 307 16.82 -7.11 -24.11
CA ARG A 307 15.78 -7.60 -23.19
C ARG A 307 14.97 -6.42 -22.67
N ALA A 308 13.67 -6.62 -22.43
CA ALA A 308 12.87 -5.62 -21.74
C ALA A 308 13.53 -5.24 -20.39
N GLY A 309 13.69 -3.94 -20.14
CA GLY A 309 14.41 -3.41 -18.98
C GLY A 309 15.93 -3.25 -19.16
N PHE A 310 16.51 -3.66 -20.30
CA PHE A 310 17.93 -3.62 -20.56
C PHE A 310 18.28 -2.79 -21.80
N LEU A 311 19.52 -2.30 -21.85
CA LEU A 311 20.14 -1.66 -23.00
C LEU A 311 21.31 -2.50 -23.51
N LYS A 312 21.63 -2.43 -24.79
CA LYS A 312 22.86 -3.03 -25.34
C LYS A 312 24.06 -2.27 -24.81
N CYS A 313 25.11 -2.96 -24.37
CA CYS A 313 26.39 -2.32 -24.01
C CYS A 313 27.16 -1.95 -25.28
N ASN A 314 26.65 -0.95 -26.01
CA ASN A 314 27.13 -0.51 -27.32
C ASN A 314 27.62 0.94 -27.31
N GLY A 315 28.01 1.45 -26.14
CA GLY A 315 28.51 2.82 -26.03
C GLY A 315 27.46 3.89 -26.31
N ALA A 316 26.15 3.60 -26.18
CA ALA A 316 25.12 4.60 -26.48
C ALA A 316 25.21 5.82 -25.56
N LEU A 317 25.04 7.02 -26.14
CA LEU A 317 24.85 8.26 -25.40
C LEU A 317 23.36 8.37 -25.02
N LEU A 318 23.09 8.47 -23.72
CA LEU A 318 21.74 8.46 -23.15
C LEU A 318 21.45 9.77 -22.42
N ASN A 319 20.18 10.11 -22.29
CA ASN A 319 19.74 11.21 -21.45
C ASN A 319 19.61 10.75 -19.99
N ARG A 320 20.12 11.55 -19.06
CA ARG A 320 19.99 11.28 -17.61
C ARG A 320 18.54 11.28 -17.14
N ALA A 321 17.69 12.10 -17.77
CA ALA A 321 16.27 12.21 -17.45
C ALA A 321 15.46 10.94 -17.83
N ASP A 322 15.85 10.27 -18.92
CA ASP A 322 15.17 9.05 -19.39
C ASP A 322 15.64 7.80 -18.61
N TYR A 323 16.84 7.88 -18.00
CA TYR A 323 17.49 6.78 -17.29
C TYR A 323 18.06 7.21 -15.92
N PRO A 324 17.25 7.76 -15.00
CA PRO A 324 17.76 8.37 -13.76
C PRO A 324 18.39 7.34 -12.82
N ALA A 325 17.84 6.12 -12.74
CA ALA A 325 18.39 5.05 -11.90
C ALA A 325 19.75 4.54 -12.43
N LEU A 326 19.88 4.35 -13.75
CA LEU A 326 21.15 3.95 -14.36
C LEU A 326 22.21 5.04 -14.25
N TRP A 327 21.81 6.31 -14.34
CA TRP A 327 22.72 7.43 -14.08
C TRP A 327 23.18 7.46 -12.61
N ALA A 328 22.28 7.23 -11.65
CA ALA A 328 22.64 7.11 -10.24
C ALA A 328 23.63 5.95 -10.01
N TYR A 329 23.39 4.79 -10.63
CA TYR A 329 24.33 3.66 -10.61
C TYR A 329 25.69 4.05 -11.19
N ALA A 330 25.72 4.69 -12.36
CA ALA A 330 26.97 5.11 -13.00
C ALA A 330 27.79 6.02 -12.08
N GLN A 331 27.15 6.99 -11.43
CA GLN A 331 27.80 7.88 -10.46
C GLN A 331 28.38 7.14 -9.25
N ALA A 332 27.68 6.13 -8.74
CA ALA A 332 28.13 5.33 -7.61
C ALA A 332 29.18 4.26 -7.98
N SER A 333 29.30 3.91 -9.27
CA SER A 333 30.12 2.78 -9.73
C SER A 333 31.63 2.95 -9.55
N GLY A 334 32.11 4.19 -9.40
CA GLY A 334 33.55 4.52 -9.47
C GLY A 334 34.16 4.40 -10.87
N ALA A 335 33.35 4.07 -11.90
CA ALA A 335 33.79 3.84 -13.28
C ALA A 335 33.20 4.88 -14.25
N ILE A 336 33.08 6.14 -13.83
CA ILE A 336 32.79 7.28 -14.72
C ILE A 336 34.09 7.98 -15.10
N VAL A 337 34.26 8.27 -16.39
CA VAL A 337 35.36 9.07 -16.92
C VAL A 337 34.83 10.28 -17.73
N ALA A 338 35.70 11.25 -18.02
CA ALA A 338 35.36 12.31 -18.96
C ALA A 338 35.08 11.75 -20.36
N GLU A 339 34.17 12.35 -21.13
CA GLU A 339 33.85 11.90 -22.50
C GLU A 339 35.09 11.78 -23.41
N ALA A 340 36.07 12.68 -23.25
CA ALA A 340 37.34 12.61 -23.97
C ALA A 340 38.14 11.35 -23.64
N ASN A 341 38.15 10.94 -22.36
CA ASN A 341 38.82 9.72 -21.93
C ASN A 341 38.07 8.48 -22.41
N TRP A 342 36.73 8.49 -22.34
CA TRP A 342 35.93 7.40 -22.90
C TRP A 342 36.27 7.15 -24.36
N SER A 343 36.37 8.23 -25.14
CA SER A 343 36.76 8.19 -26.56
C SER A 343 38.21 7.76 -26.79
N ALA A 344 39.06 7.78 -25.77
CA ALA A 344 40.47 7.38 -25.80
C ALA A 344 40.73 5.93 -25.36
N GLY A 345 39.70 5.08 -25.29
CA GLY A 345 39.84 3.64 -24.98
C GLY A 345 39.38 3.24 -23.58
N TRP A 346 38.63 4.09 -22.89
CA TRP A 346 37.98 3.73 -21.62
C TRP A 346 36.57 3.21 -21.85
N TRP A 347 36.40 2.33 -22.84
CA TRP A 347 35.10 1.87 -23.34
C TRP A 347 34.30 1.06 -22.33
N GLY A 348 34.97 0.40 -21.36
CA GLY A 348 34.29 -0.31 -20.28
C GLY A 348 33.73 0.61 -19.19
N CYS A 349 34.06 1.91 -19.22
CA CYS A 349 33.54 2.90 -18.29
C CYS A 349 32.23 3.53 -18.80
N PHE A 350 31.52 4.17 -17.87
CA PHE A 350 30.56 5.21 -18.22
C PHE A 350 31.29 6.52 -18.53
N SER A 351 30.63 7.43 -19.24
CA SER A 351 31.16 8.79 -19.43
C SER A 351 30.26 9.87 -18.86
N THR A 352 30.82 11.04 -18.60
CA THR A 352 30.07 12.24 -18.22
C THR A 352 29.20 12.83 -19.34
N GLY A 353 29.30 12.31 -20.58
CA GLY A 353 28.62 12.83 -21.75
C GLY A 353 28.93 14.32 -21.97
N ASN A 354 27.89 15.13 -22.17
CA ASN A 354 28.02 16.59 -22.28
C ASN A 354 28.23 17.32 -20.93
N GLY A 355 28.39 16.59 -19.81
CA GLY A 355 28.56 17.15 -18.48
C GLY A 355 27.28 17.56 -17.75
N ALA A 356 26.14 17.67 -18.45
CA ALA A 356 24.89 18.20 -17.88
C ALA A 356 23.71 17.21 -17.98
N THR A 357 23.30 16.87 -19.20
CA THR A 357 22.03 16.16 -19.46
C THR A 357 22.23 14.74 -19.98
N THR A 358 23.44 14.39 -20.41
CA THR A 358 23.72 13.09 -21.02
C THR A 358 24.81 12.33 -20.29
N PHE A 359 24.91 11.03 -20.55
CA PHE A 359 25.97 10.15 -20.12
C PHE A 359 26.08 8.97 -21.09
N ARG A 360 27.25 8.35 -21.19
CA ARG A 360 27.44 7.17 -22.04
C ARG A 360 27.54 5.90 -21.21
N ILE A 361 26.97 4.81 -21.70
CA ILE A 361 27.13 3.47 -21.13
C ILE A 361 28.38 2.77 -21.68
N PRO A 362 28.83 1.65 -21.08
CA PRO A 362 29.95 0.88 -21.63
C PRO A 362 29.72 0.37 -23.06
N GLU A 363 30.81 0.27 -23.82
CA GLU A 363 30.92 -0.41 -25.10
C GLU A 363 31.69 -1.72 -24.90
N LEU A 364 31.00 -2.85 -25.07
CA LEU A 364 31.53 -4.19 -24.79
C LEU A 364 31.48 -5.10 -26.03
N ARG A 365 31.11 -4.59 -27.21
CA ARG A 365 31.01 -5.42 -28.43
C ARG A 365 32.41 -5.84 -28.88
N GLY A 366 32.62 -7.14 -29.00
CA GLY A 366 33.90 -7.71 -29.43
C GLY A 366 34.94 -7.83 -28.32
N GLU A 367 34.61 -7.40 -27.08
CA GLU A 367 35.55 -7.40 -25.97
C GLU A 367 35.51 -8.70 -25.17
N PHE A 368 36.69 -9.15 -24.71
CA PHE A 368 36.79 -10.19 -23.68
C PHE A 368 36.81 -9.55 -22.29
N LEU A 369 35.82 -9.91 -21.47
CA LEU A 369 35.75 -9.42 -20.10
C LEU A 369 36.72 -10.19 -19.20
N ARG A 370 37.55 -9.45 -18.46
CA ARG A 370 38.43 -10.01 -17.42
C ARG A 370 38.29 -9.22 -16.12
N CYS A 371 38.44 -9.91 -14.99
CA CYS A 371 38.41 -9.26 -13.69
C CYS A 371 39.46 -8.15 -13.62
N TRP A 372 39.08 -7.05 -12.97
CA TRP A 372 40.00 -5.95 -12.68
C TRP A 372 41.00 -6.39 -11.60
N ASP A 373 42.23 -5.88 -11.68
CA ASP A 373 43.29 -6.21 -10.73
C ASP A 373 42.99 -5.67 -9.33
N ASP A 374 42.31 -4.52 -9.25
CA ASP A 374 41.88 -3.87 -8.00
C ASP A 374 42.97 -3.88 -6.92
N ALA A 375 44.15 -3.40 -7.31
CA ALA A 375 45.36 -3.32 -6.48
C ALA A 375 45.97 -4.67 -6.02
N ARG A 376 45.64 -5.79 -6.67
CA ARG A 376 46.31 -7.09 -6.42
C ARG A 376 47.76 -7.12 -6.90
N GLY A 377 48.13 -6.30 -7.89
CA GLY A 377 49.49 -6.12 -8.38
C GLY A 377 49.89 -6.99 -9.58
N VAL A 378 48.95 -7.74 -10.19
CA VAL A 378 49.22 -8.49 -11.43
C VAL A 378 49.16 -7.56 -12.66
N ASP A 379 48.34 -6.53 -12.59
CA ASP A 379 48.11 -5.58 -13.67
C ASP A 379 47.90 -4.17 -13.12
N ALA A 380 48.89 -3.70 -12.37
CA ALA A 380 48.83 -2.49 -11.55
C ALA A 380 48.65 -1.19 -12.35
N SER A 381 48.99 -1.18 -13.64
CA SER A 381 48.89 0.01 -14.50
C SER A 381 47.53 0.17 -15.17
N ARG A 382 46.57 -0.74 -14.93
CA ARG A 382 45.28 -0.73 -15.61
C ARG A 382 44.12 -0.36 -14.68
N GLY A 383 43.41 0.70 -15.03
CA GLY A 383 42.18 1.12 -14.36
C GLY A 383 40.96 0.27 -14.75
N ILE A 384 39.90 0.32 -13.95
CA ILE A 384 38.61 -0.29 -14.27
C ILE A 384 38.10 0.24 -15.62
N GLY A 385 37.54 -0.64 -16.46
CA GLY A 385 36.96 -0.27 -17.75
C GLY A 385 37.96 0.15 -18.86
N PHE A 386 39.26 0.11 -18.60
CA PHE A 386 40.30 0.39 -19.62
C PHE A 386 40.49 -0.80 -20.56
N THR A 387 40.45 -0.54 -21.87
CA THR A 387 40.65 -1.56 -22.90
C THR A 387 42.12 -1.98 -22.98
N GLN A 388 42.37 -3.24 -23.27
CA GLN A 388 43.72 -3.74 -23.52
C GLN A 388 43.72 -4.54 -24.81
N GLY A 389 44.66 -4.24 -25.71
CA GLY A 389 44.84 -5.02 -26.93
C GLY A 389 45.23 -6.46 -26.64
N SER A 390 44.94 -7.36 -27.58
CA SER A 390 45.39 -8.75 -27.50
C SER A 390 46.91 -8.83 -27.49
N GLN A 391 47.48 -9.72 -26.67
CA GLN A 391 48.91 -9.97 -26.62
C GLN A 391 49.17 -11.47 -26.52
N ASN A 392 50.04 -11.98 -27.39
CA ASN A 392 50.57 -13.33 -27.25
C ASN A 392 51.64 -13.33 -26.16
N ILE A 393 51.72 -14.41 -25.39
CA ILE A 393 52.84 -14.60 -24.48
C ILE A 393 54.16 -14.60 -25.27
N TRP A 394 55.18 -13.97 -24.69
CA TRP A 394 56.52 -13.97 -25.28
C TRP A 394 57.00 -15.41 -25.47
N HIS A 395 57.45 -15.74 -26.69
CA HIS A 395 58.02 -17.04 -27.04
C HIS A 395 58.94 -16.92 -28.26
N ALA A 396 59.73 -17.96 -28.52
CA ALA A 396 60.65 -18.04 -29.67
C ALA A 396 60.57 -19.42 -30.33
N HIS A 397 60.98 -19.49 -31.60
CA HIS A 397 61.06 -20.73 -32.39
C HIS A 397 62.49 -20.97 -32.85
N GLY A 398 62.92 -22.23 -32.88
CA GLY A 398 64.14 -22.62 -33.57
C GLY A 398 63.95 -22.53 -35.09
N ALA A 399 64.94 -21.99 -35.80
CA ALA A 399 64.97 -22.00 -37.26
C ALA A 399 66.30 -22.61 -37.73
N SER A 400 66.24 -23.43 -38.77
CA SER A 400 67.42 -24.06 -39.37
C SER A 400 67.35 -24.01 -40.89
N ALA A 401 68.51 -23.91 -41.54
CA ALA A 401 68.69 -24.20 -42.96
C ALA A 401 69.38 -25.55 -43.09
N ALA A 402 68.90 -26.41 -44.00
CA ALA A 402 69.64 -27.60 -44.37
C ALA A 402 70.92 -27.21 -45.13
N ALA A 403 72.00 -27.94 -44.91
CA ALA A 403 73.22 -27.76 -45.68
C ALA A 403 72.93 -28.05 -47.16
N VAL A 404 73.27 -27.11 -48.04
CA VAL A 404 73.32 -27.36 -49.48
C VAL A 404 74.74 -27.81 -49.81
N GLY A 405 74.87 -28.80 -50.71
CA GLY A 405 76.19 -29.30 -51.12
C GLY A 405 77.05 -28.20 -51.74
N ASP A 406 78.33 -28.20 -51.41
CA ASP A 406 79.32 -27.27 -51.99
C ASP A 406 79.30 -27.35 -53.51
N HIS A 407 79.23 -26.20 -54.17
CA HIS A 407 79.40 -26.11 -55.63
C HIS A 407 80.63 -25.26 -55.94
N VAL A 408 81.53 -25.84 -56.73
CA VAL A 408 82.82 -25.25 -57.07
C VAL A 408 82.82 -24.84 -58.55
N HIS A 409 83.38 -23.67 -58.86
CA HIS A 409 83.43 -23.14 -60.22
C HIS A 409 84.80 -23.36 -60.90
N THR A 410 84.76 -24.20 -61.94
CA THR A 410 85.66 -24.37 -63.09
C THR A 410 87.13 -24.78 -62.88
N ALA A 411 87.60 -25.60 -63.83
CA ALA A 411 88.94 -26.15 -63.92
C ALA A 411 89.77 -25.46 -65.03
N TRP A 412 91.10 -25.45 -64.88
CA TRP A 412 92.02 -24.92 -65.90
C TRP A 412 93.11 -25.94 -66.28
N THR A 413 93.65 -25.81 -67.51
CA THR A 413 94.77 -26.59 -68.07
C THR A 413 95.94 -25.67 -68.44
N ASP A 414 97.17 -26.15 -68.36
CA ASP A 414 98.37 -25.48 -68.87
C ASP A 414 98.79 -25.97 -70.29
N SER A 415 99.80 -25.33 -70.89
CA SER A 415 100.29 -25.62 -72.26
C SER A 415 101.71 -26.23 -72.23
N GLN A 416 101.94 -27.38 -72.89
CA GLN A 416 103.24 -28.07 -72.91
C GLN A 416 103.55 -28.82 -74.25
N GLY A 417 104.83 -28.77 -74.70
CA GLY A 417 105.54 -29.72 -75.63
C GLY A 417 105.69 -29.35 -77.14
N TRP A 418 106.92 -29.31 -77.69
CA TRP A 418 107.23 -29.22 -79.16
C TRP A 418 107.72 -30.57 -79.73
N HIS A 419 107.43 -30.89 -81.00
CA HIS A 419 107.93 -32.09 -81.71
C HIS A 419 108.24 -31.87 -83.22
N GLY A 420 109.24 -32.57 -83.80
CA GLY A 420 109.65 -32.52 -85.23
C GLY A 420 110.64 -33.63 -85.70
N HIS A 421 110.90 -33.78 -87.01
CA HIS A 421 111.67 -34.90 -87.67
C HIS A 421 112.68 -34.44 -88.79
N HIS A 422 113.72 -35.24 -89.18
CA HIS A 422 114.72 -34.96 -90.27
C HIS A 422 115.37 -36.22 -90.98
N GLY A 423 116.20 -36.09 -92.06
CA GLY A 423 116.91 -37.21 -92.80
C GLY A 423 118.14 -36.87 -93.72
N ASN A 424 118.97 -37.85 -94.19
CA ASN A 424 120.24 -37.70 -95.01
C ASN A 424 120.69 -38.90 -95.96
N THR A 425 121.79 -38.77 -96.76
CA THR A 425 122.32 -39.78 -97.77
C THR A 425 123.87 -39.92 -97.88
N TYR A 426 124.45 -41.09 -98.31
CA TYR A 426 125.92 -41.32 -98.57
C TYR A 426 126.27 -42.48 -99.58
N ALA A 427 127.53 -42.61 -100.10
CA ALA A 427 127.92 -43.47 -101.27
C ALA A 427 129.01 -44.58 -101.05
N ILE A 428 128.87 -45.78 -101.70
CA ILE A 428 129.78 -46.97 -101.68
C ILE A 428 129.69 -47.81 -103.00
N GLY A 429 130.79 -48.38 -103.55
CA GLY A 429 130.74 -49.65 -104.36
C GLY A 429 131.18 -49.77 -105.85
N ASP A 430 132.05 -48.93 -106.43
CA ASP A 430 132.40 -49.00 -107.89
C ASP A 430 133.33 -50.17 -108.32
N HIS A 431 133.15 -50.73 -109.54
CA HIS A 431 134.04 -51.76 -110.18
C HIS A 431 133.93 -51.88 -111.74
N GLN A 432 134.80 -52.69 -112.43
CA GLN A 432 134.94 -52.88 -113.92
C GLN A 432 135.29 -54.32 -114.37
N HIS A 433 135.14 -54.68 -115.68
CA HIS A 433 135.41 -56.03 -116.26
C HIS A 433 136.14 -56.02 -117.65
N VAL A 434 136.76 -57.15 -118.08
CA VAL A 434 137.53 -57.38 -119.35
C VAL A 434 136.77 -58.26 -120.37
N LEU A 435 136.91 -58.03 -121.69
CA LEU A 435 136.28 -58.80 -122.78
C LEU A 435 137.28 -59.61 -123.65
N ASP A 436 136.95 -60.87 -123.98
CA ASP A 436 137.88 -61.87 -124.57
C ASP A 436 137.45 -62.34 -125.99
N GLN A 437 137.66 -61.51 -127.04
CA GLN A 437 137.54 -61.91 -128.47
C GLN A 437 138.53 -61.16 -129.41
N PRO A 438 139.11 -61.80 -130.46
CA PRO A 438 140.09 -61.21 -131.38
C PRO A 438 139.49 -60.53 -132.64
N VAL A 439 140.11 -59.47 -133.15
CA VAL A 439 139.66 -58.67 -134.33
C VAL A 439 140.56 -58.83 -135.59
N PRO A 440 140.05 -58.63 -136.83
CA PRO A 440 140.71 -59.00 -138.09
C PRO A 440 141.83 -58.03 -138.59
N ILE A 441 142.75 -58.59 -139.39
CA ILE A 441 143.98 -57.99 -139.94
C ILE A 441 143.81 -57.65 -141.45
N TYR A 442 144.29 -56.46 -141.86
CA TYR A 442 144.33 -55.86 -143.22
C TYR A 442 143.13 -55.01 -143.71
N VAL A 443 143.19 -53.69 -143.42
CA VAL A 443 142.58 -52.61 -144.23
C VAL A 443 143.59 -51.45 -144.24
N VAL A 444 143.83 -50.78 -145.39
CA VAL A 444 144.76 -49.65 -145.53
C VAL A 444 144.01 -48.30 -145.62
N ASP A 445 144.68 -47.28 -145.09
CA ASP A 445 144.38 -45.89 -144.68
C ASP A 445 144.05 -44.84 -145.77
N SER A 446 143.35 -43.74 -145.42
CA SER A 446 143.30 -42.49 -146.20
C SER A 446 143.03 -41.19 -145.41
N ASP A 447 143.04 -41.15 -144.06
CA ASP A 447 142.77 -39.90 -143.30
C ASP A 447 143.59 -39.81 -142.00
N ARG A 448 144.90 -39.43 -142.04
CA ARG A 448 145.56 -38.68 -140.92
C ARG A 448 147.01 -38.27 -141.13
N GLY A 449 147.33 -37.09 -140.57
CA GLY A 449 148.66 -36.48 -140.52
C GLY A 449 149.58 -37.01 -139.40
N VAL A 450 150.87 -36.81 -139.63
CA VAL A 450 152.04 -37.28 -138.87
C VAL A 450 151.98 -36.82 -137.39
N GLY A 451 152.00 -37.76 -136.43
CA GLY A 451 152.30 -37.44 -135.01
C GLY A 451 151.52 -38.17 -133.89
N ALA A 452 150.59 -39.08 -134.19
CA ALA A 452 149.89 -39.85 -133.15
C ALA A 452 149.84 -41.35 -133.49
N SER A 453 150.43 -42.17 -132.62
CA SER A 453 150.36 -43.63 -132.65
C SER A 453 148.94 -44.11 -132.33
N SER A 454 148.38 -44.96 -133.19
CA SER A 454 147.05 -45.55 -133.03
C SER A 454 147.06 -46.69 -132.00
N GLN A 455 145.99 -46.71 -131.21
CA GLN A 455 145.60 -47.79 -130.31
C GLN A 455 144.84 -48.92 -131.03
N PHE A 456 145.22 -49.22 -132.28
CA PHE A 456 145.09 -50.54 -132.93
C PHE A 456 146.36 -50.77 -133.75
N SER A 457 147.37 -51.36 -133.12
CA SER A 457 148.73 -51.48 -133.67
C SER A 457 148.84 -52.62 -134.68
N ILE A 458 149.57 -52.42 -135.79
CA ILE A 458 150.19 -53.54 -136.52
C ILE A 458 151.70 -53.46 -136.26
N ASP A 459 152.11 -53.99 -135.10
CA ASP A 459 153.31 -54.83 -135.05
C ASP A 459 153.09 -55.89 -133.94
N THR A 460 152.82 -57.12 -134.40
CA THR A 460 153.08 -58.40 -133.73
C THR A 460 152.67 -58.70 -132.27
N VAL A 461 151.64 -58.08 -131.64
CA VAL A 461 151.12 -58.63 -130.35
C VAL A 461 149.60 -58.41 -130.11
N PRO A 462 148.83 -59.39 -129.56
CA PRO A 462 147.37 -59.25 -129.30
C PRO A 462 147.06 -58.36 -128.08
N ARG A 463 146.02 -57.50 -128.14
CA ARG A 463 145.47 -56.74 -126.98
C ARG A 463 143.93 -56.78 -126.92
N TYR A 464 143.38 -56.88 -125.70
CA TYR A 464 141.94 -56.96 -125.37
C TYR A 464 141.40 -55.64 -124.71
N PRO A 465 140.14 -55.18 -124.95
CA PRO A 465 139.56 -53.96 -124.34
C PRO A 465 138.73 -54.16 -123.03
N TYR A 466 138.53 -53.09 -122.21
CA TYR A 466 137.75 -53.04 -120.94
C TYR A 466 136.44 -52.19 -121.01
N THR A 467 135.45 -52.38 -120.10
CA THR A 467 134.19 -51.57 -119.94
C THR A 467 134.31 -50.37 -118.96
N SER A 468 133.27 -49.58 -118.58
CA SER A 468 133.38 -48.36 -117.71
C SER A 468 132.81 -48.50 -116.28
N TRP A 469 133.29 -47.69 -115.33
CA TRP A 469 132.86 -47.65 -113.91
C TRP A 469 131.53 -46.88 -113.72
N SER A 470 130.53 -47.42 -112.99
CA SER A 470 129.25 -46.73 -112.66
C SER A 470 128.43 -47.47 -111.57
N GLY A 471 127.53 -46.77 -110.84
CA GLY A 471 126.38 -47.37 -110.13
C GLY A 471 126.12 -47.07 -108.63
N ALA A 472 126.94 -46.29 -107.92
CA ALA A 472 126.83 -46.14 -106.45
C ALA A 472 125.82 -45.08 -105.95
N HIS A 473 124.82 -45.46 -105.10
CA HIS A 473 124.08 -44.56 -104.16
C HIS A 473 123.28 -45.33 -103.06
N GLY A 474 122.90 -44.67 -101.96
CA GLY A 474 121.99 -45.18 -100.90
C GLY A 474 121.29 -44.09 -100.06
N HIS A 475 120.17 -44.43 -99.38
CA HIS A 475 119.34 -43.53 -98.55
C HIS A 475 118.99 -44.18 -97.18
N GLY A 476 118.90 -43.38 -96.11
CA GLY A 476 118.43 -43.83 -94.78
C GLY A 476 117.48 -42.82 -94.11
N PHE A 477 116.48 -43.29 -93.37
CA PHE A 477 115.50 -42.51 -92.61
C PHE A 477 115.25 -43.19 -91.26
N ASP A 478 115.57 -42.51 -90.15
CA ASP A 478 115.29 -42.98 -88.80
C ASP A 478 114.53 -41.91 -87.99
N THR A 479 113.53 -42.33 -87.24
CA THR A 479 112.78 -41.48 -86.30
C THR A 479 113.03 -41.99 -84.87
N ASP A 480 113.81 -41.27 -84.07
CA ASP A 480 113.91 -41.58 -82.64
C ASP A 480 112.56 -41.37 -81.93
N GLY A 481 112.22 -42.33 -81.07
CA GLY A 481 110.88 -42.64 -80.58
C GLY A 481 110.13 -41.54 -79.81
N ALA A 482 108.81 -41.55 -80.02
CA ALA A 482 107.82 -40.79 -79.28
C ALA A 482 107.79 -41.16 -77.78
N GLY A 483 108.02 -40.18 -76.90
CA GLY A 483 107.69 -40.30 -75.47
C GLY A 483 106.27 -39.79 -75.18
N THR A 484 105.50 -40.54 -74.41
CA THR A 484 104.17 -40.16 -73.87
C THR A 484 104.16 -38.76 -73.25
N HIS A 485 103.10 -37.97 -73.50
CA HIS A 485 102.81 -36.71 -72.79
C HIS A 485 101.44 -36.77 -72.11
N GLY A 486 101.24 -35.96 -71.07
CA GLY A 486 99.98 -35.85 -70.32
C GLY A 486 99.63 -34.39 -70.01
N HIS A 487 98.40 -34.16 -69.52
CA HIS A 487 97.90 -32.84 -69.10
C HIS A 487 97.52 -32.87 -67.61
N ASN A 488 97.86 -31.82 -66.87
CA ASN A 488 97.40 -31.61 -65.50
C ASN A 488 96.18 -30.68 -65.47
N VAL A 489 95.21 -30.96 -64.58
CA VAL A 489 93.99 -30.14 -64.38
C VAL A 489 93.87 -29.76 -62.90
N GLY A 490 93.72 -28.46 -62.59
CA GLY A 490 93.54 -27.95 -61.23
C GLY A 490 92.17 -27.30 -60.99
N ILE A 491 91.64 -27.40 -59.75
CA ILE A 491 90.36 -26.78 -59.31
C ILE A 491 90.58 -26.00 -58.00
N GLY A 492 90.01 -24.78 -57.88
CA GLY A 492 90.13 -23.91 -56.69
C GLY A 492 88.99 -24.08 -55.66
N GLY A 493 89.25 -23.80 -54.37
CA GLY A 493 88.26 -23.96 -53.28
C GLY A 493 87.24 -22.81 -53.14
N ALA A 494 86.02 -23.13 -52.68
CA ALA A 494 84.95 -22.15 -52.45
C ALA A 494 85.12 -21.41 -51.10
N GLY A 495 84.84 -20.10 -51.08
CA GLY A 495 84.87 -19.26 -49.88
C GLY A 495 83.61 -19.37 -49.00
N THR A 496 83.56 -18.60 -47.90
CA THR A 496 82.42 -18.60 -46.97
C THR A 496 81.16 -17.98 -47.59
N HIS A 497 79.99 -18.56 -47.30
CA HIS A 497 78.68 -18.00 -47.69
C HIS A 497 77.67 -18.06 -46.53
N THR A 498 76.56 -17.31 -46.67
CA THR A 498 75.50 -17.20 -45.67
C THR A 498 74.11 -17.46 -46.28
N HIS A 499 73.17 -17.91 -45.45
CA HIS A 499 71.77 -18.06 -45.81
C HIS A 499 70.91 -17.07 -45.02
N GLY A 500 70.06 -16.32 -45.72
CA GLY A 500 69.00 -15.54 -45.06
C GLY A 500 67.87 -16.47 -44.64
N ILE A 501 67.44 -16.38 -43.37
CA ILE A 501 66.20 -16.99 -42.89
C ILE A 501 65.17 -15.89 -42.71
N THR A 502 64.05 -16.00 -43.41
CA THR A 502 62.89 -15.10 -43.25
C THR A 502 61.76 -15.87 -42.59
N VAL A 503 61.29 -15.40 -41.43
CA VAL A 503 60.09 -15.93 -40.77
C VAL A 503 58.96 -14.97 -41.04
N ASN A 504 57.99 -15.40 -41.84
CA ASN A 504 56.80 -14.60 -42.15
C ASN A 504 55.82 -14.63 -40.97
N GLY A 505 55.00 -13.58 -40.82
CA GLY A 505 53.91 -13.58 -39.87
C GLY A 505 52.84 -14.61 -40.27
N ASP A 506 52.36 -15.40 -39.30
CA ASP A 506 51.28 -16.36 -39.46
C ASP A 506 50.25 -16.18 -38.33
N GLY A 507 48.95 -16.22 -38.67
CA GLY A 507 47.85 -16.00 -37.73
C GLY A 507 46.79 -15.00 -38.20
N GLY A 508 45.84 -14.70 -37.30
CA GLY A 508 44.79 -13.71 -37.50
C GLY A 508 45.12 -12.35 -36.86
N GLY A 509 44.26 -11.35 -37.07
CA GLY A 509 44.44 -10.00 -36.52
C GLY A 509 44.25 -9.86 -34.99
N GLU A 510 43.85 -10.92 -34.30
CA GLU A 510 43.62 -10.96 -32.85
C GLU A 510 43.92 -12.35 -32.28
N ALA A 511 44.55 -12.40 -31.11
CA ALA A 511 44.69 -13.63 -30.34
C ALA A 511 43.40 -13.92 -29.56
N ARG A 512 42.72 -15.02 -29.89
CA ARG A 512 41.41 -15.40 -29.31
C ARG A 512 41.38 -16.85 -28.82
N PRO A 513 40.85 -17.12 -27.61
CA PRO A 513 40.46 -18.46 -27.23
C PRO A 513 39.20 -18.89 -28.00
N ARG A 514 38.86 -20.19 -27.96
CA ARG A 514 37.53 -20.65 -28.39
C ARG A 514 36.47 -19.90 -27.58
N ASN A 515 35.51 -19.27 -28.26
CA ASN A 515 34.50 -18.41 -27.65
C ASN A 515 33.13 -18.56 -28.32
N ILE A 516 32.09 -18.07 -27.66
CA ILE A 516 30.71 -18.02 -28.15
C ILE A 516 30.26 -16.56 -28.10
N ALA A 517 29.70 -16.05 -29.20
CA ALA A 517 29.19 -14.68 -29.27
C ALA A 517 27.85 -14.57 -28.53
N LEU A 518 27.82 -13.76 -27.47
CA LEU A 518 26.63 -13.42 -26.70
C LEU A 518 26.43 -11.89 -26.73
N LEU A 519 25.18 -11.45 -26.58
CA LEU A 519 24.88 -10.02 -26.49
C LEU A 519 25.07 -9.53 -25.06
N ALA A 520 25.96 -8.56 -24.88
CA ALA A 520 26.12 -7.84 -23.63
C ALA A 520 25.00 -6.80 -23.44
N LEU A 521 24.32 -6.90 -22.32
CA LEU A 521 23.20 -6.05 -21.95
C LEU A 521 23.41 -5.49 -20.55
N ILE A 522 23.08 -4.22 -20.33
CA ILE A 522 23.09 -3.58 -19.01
C ILE A 522 21.66 -3.29 -18.58
N ARG A 523 21.32 -3.59 -17.32
CA ARG A 523 19.99 -3.29 -16.79
C ARG A 523 19.83 -1.79 -16.56
N ALA A 524 18.78 -1.21 -17.13
CA ALA A 524 18.54 0.22 -17.11
C ALA A 524 17.34 0.65 -16.25
N TYR A 525 16.41 -0.27 -15.96
CA TYR A 525 15.15 -0.03 -15.24
C TYR A 525 14.86 -1.07 -14.16
#